data_AF-A0A2V8LHP4-F1
#
_entry.id   AF-A0A2V8LHP4-F1
#
_cell.length_a   1.000
_cell.length_b   1.000
_cell.length_c   1.000
_cell.angle_alpha   90.00
_cell.angle_beta   90.00
_cell.angle_gamma   90.00
#
_symmetry.space_group_name_H-M   'P 1'
#
loop_
_entity.id
_entity.type
_entity.pdbx_description
1 polymer ?
#
loop_
_entity_poly.entity_id
_entity_poly.type
_entity_poly.pdbx_seq_one_letter_code
_entity_poly.pdbx_strand_id
1 'polypeptide(L)'
;MSADNSMRDDQIDPSCMITTESGTEVCLDDATEFSQTGSKPEPQPSQSKILGGDIPAARAIVDPHPAFVGVAVDPVNDIVVMADTNRKSVVSYERSLGANKSGETSQMRRQIIGPETNIGFVAGVAVDPARRELYAVNNDIEDTMMVWSYDAEGNAKPSRLLAVPHQAWGVALSPSRNEIAVSIELQSAIVIYRRETIGLETPIRYLRGAQTGMADPHGI
;
A
#
# COMPACT_ATOMS: atom_id res chain seq x y z
N MET A 1 -67.12 -9.17 40.50
CA MET A 1 -67.21 -9.60 39.09
C MET A 1 -66.51 -10.95 39.01
N SER A 2 -67.31 -12.01 39.00
CA SER A 2 -66.86 -13.40 38.83
C SER A 2 -67.36 -13.87 37.47
N ALA A 3 -66.50 -14.50 36.68
CA ALA A 3 -66.86 -15.31 35.52
C ALA A 3 -65.89 -16.50 35.58
N ASP A 4 -66.31 -17.64 36.13
CA ASP A 4 -67.17 -18.68 35.56
C ASP A 4 -66.44 -19.47 34.46
N ASN A 5 -66.17 -20.74 34.79
CA ASN A 5 -65.29 -21.67 34.10
C ASN A 5 -66.18 -22.77 33.52
N SER A 6 -66.39 -22.76 32.21
CA SER A 6 -67.18 -23.76 31.49
C SER A 6 -66.27 -24.48 30.51
N MET A 7 -65.91 -25.72 30.87
CA MET A 7 -65.24 -26.69 30.00
C MET A 7 -66.17 -27.03 28.83
N ARG A 8 -65.70 -26.90 27.60
CA ARG A 8 -66.32 -27.53 26.43
C ARG A 8 -65.67 -28.89 26.24
N ASP A 9 -66.50 -29.92 26.25
CA ASP A 9 -66.16 -31.25 25.75
C ASP A 9 -65.90 -31.17 24.25
N ASP A 10 -64.67 -31.44 23.81
CA ASP A 10 -64.31 -31.57 22.40
C ASP A 10 -64.87 -32.89 21.85
N GLN A 11 -66.05 -32.82 21.24
CA GLN A 11 -66.50 -33.86 20.32
C GLN A 11 -65.60 -33.83 19.08
N ILE A 12 -64.81 -34.90 18.91
CA ILE A 12 -63.94 -35.10 17.75
C ILE A 12 -64.81 -35.12 16.48
N ASP A 13 -64.56 -34.17 15.58
CA ASP A 13 -65.23 -34.08 14.28
C ASP A 13 -64.71 -35.20 13.34
N PRO A 14 -65.58 -36.12 12.88
CA PRO A 14 -65.16 -37.27 12.07
C PRO A 14 -64.62 -36.89 10.68
N SER A 15 -64.72 -35.61 10.26
CA SER A 15 -64.19 -35.15 8.98
C SER A 15 -62.68 -34.94 8.94
N CYS A 16 -62.00 -34.93 10.10
CA CYS A 16 -60.55 -34.69 10.20
C CYS A 16 -59.72 -35.99 10.36
N MET A 17 -60.37 -37.15 10.49
CA MET A 17 -59.71 -38.41 10.82
C MET A 17 -59.05 -39.06 9.59
N ILE A 18 -57.76 -39.39 9.73
CA ILE A 18 -57.03 -40.23 8.78
C ILE A 18 -56.44 -41.45 9.48
N THR A 19 -56.38 -42.59 8.78
CA THR A 19 -55.76 -43.81 9.29
C THR A 19 -54.28 -43.85 8.88
N THR A 20 -53.40 -43.91 9.87
CA THR A 20 -51.95 -44.04 9.66
C THR A 20 -51.56 -45.46 9.24
N GLU A 21 -50.34 -45.66 8.72
CA GLU A 21 -49.85 -46.98 8.28
C GLU A 21 -49.77 -48.03 9.42
N SER A 22 -49.81 -47.59 10.68
CA SER A 22 -49.90 -48.44 11.87
C SER A 22 -51.35 -48.80 12.27
N GLY A 23 -52.35 -48.33 11.52
CA GLY A 23 -53.77 -48.60 11.76
C GLY A 23 -54.44 -47.70 12.82
N THR A 24 -53.77 -46.61 13.24
CA THR A 24 -54.33 -45.66 14.24
C THR A 24 -55.00 -44.49 13.53
N GLU A 25 -56.22 -44.14 13.95
CA GLU A 25 -56.94 -42.96 13.44
C GLU A 25 -56.58 -41.71 14.23
N VAL A 26 -56.16 -40.64 13.52
CA VAL A 26 -55.74 -39.36 14.12
C VAL A 26 -56.25 -38.18 13.29
N CYS A 27 -56.55 -37.06 13.95
CA CYS A 27 -56.87 -35.80 13.29
C CYS A 27 -55.61 -35.18 12.67
N LEU A 28 -55.71 -34.69 11.43
CA LEU A 28 -54.61 -34.05 10.70
C LEU A 28 -54.00 -32.84 11.43
N ASP A 29 -54.79 -32.18 12.29
CA ASP A 29 -54.35 -30.99 13.02
C ASP A 29 -53.35 -31.32 14.16
N ASP A 30 -53.49 -32.50 14.78
CA ASP A 30 -52.61 -32.98 15.87
C ASP A 30 -51.31 -33.63 15.36
N ALA A 31 -51.21 -33.93 14.06
CA ALA A 31 -50.01 -34.54 13.48
C ALA A 31 -48.82 -33.57 13.37
N THR A 32 -49.01 -32.29 13.69
CA THR A 32 -47.96 -31.26 13.60
C THR A 32 -47.06 -31.16 14.84
N GLU A 33 -47.37 -31.85 15.94
CA GLU A 33 -46.57 -31.76 17.18
C GLU A 33 -45.53 -32.88 17.40
N PHE A 34 -45.43 -33.90 16.53
CA PHE A 34 -44.46 -34.99 16.69
C PHE A 34 -43.15 -34.85 15.90
N SER A 35 -42.65 -33.63 15.74
CA SER A 35 -41.30 -33.39 15.18
C SER A 35 -40.37 -32.66 16.15
N GLN A 36 -40.22 -33.21 17.37
CA GLN A 36 -39.10 -32.84 18.25
C GLN A 36 -38.57 -34.06 19.02
N THR A 37 -37.92 -34.98 18.30
CA THR A 37 -36.93 -35.88 18.90
C THR A 37 -35.53 -35.52 18.41
N GLY A 38 -34.84 -34.74 19.25
CA GLY A 38 -33.39 -34.73 19.42
C GLY A 38 -32.51 -34.61 18.17
N SER A 39 -32.48 -33.45 17.52
CA SER A 39 -31.28 -33.03 16.78
C SER A 39 -30.26 -32.49 17.79
N LYS A 40 -29.07 -33.10 17.83
CA LYS A 40 -27.89 -32.48 18.46
C LYS A 40 -27.77 -31.08 17.83
N PRO A 41 -27.69 -29.98 18.62
CA PRO A 41 -27.57 -28.67 18.02
C PRO A 41 -26.29 -28.65 17.18
N GLU A 42 -26.49 -28.53 15.88
CA GLU A 42 -25.42 -28.18 14.95
C GLU A 42 -24.74 -26.94 15.52
N PRO A 43 -23.40 -26.91 15.63
CA PRO A 43 -22.73 -25.72 16.12
C PRO A 43 -23.11 -24.60 15.17
N GLN A 44 -24.01 -23.72 15.62
CA GLN A 44 -24.37 -22.53 14.86
C GLN A 44 -23.06 -21.87 14.48
N PRO A 45 -22.86 -21.46 13.21
CA PRO A 45 -21.70 -20.66 12.89
C PRO A 45 -21.76 -19.49 13.86
N SER A 46 -20.80 -19.44 14.79
CA SER A 46 -20.71 -18.35 15.74
C SER A 46 -20.79 -17.12 14.88
N GLN A 47 -21.84 -16.31 15.05
CA GLN A 47 -21.92 -15.05 14.32
C GLN A 47 -20.62 -14.34 14.67
N SER A 48 -19.66 -14.39 13.75
CA SER A 48 -18.42 -13.67 13.90
C SER A 48 -18.93 -12.25 13.86
N LYS A 49 -19.04 -11.64 15.04
CA LYS A 49 -19.40 -10.25 15.19
C LYS A 49 -18.41 -9.54 14.28
N ILE A 50 -18.87 -9.11 13.10
CA ILE A 50 -18.04 -8.33 12.20
C ILE A 50 -17.76 -7.11 13.04
N LEU A 51 -16.54 -7.05 13.58
CA LEU A 51 -16.09 -5.98 14.44
C LEU A 51 -16.00 -4.77 13.52
N GLY A 52 -17.09 -4.02 13.42
CA GLY A 52 -17.04 -2.69 12.83
C GLY A 52 -16.07 -1.84 13.64
N GLY A 53 -15.30 -0.99 12.96
CA GLY A 53 -14.32 -0.09 13.55
C GLY A 53 -12.87 -0.44 13.20
N ASP A 54 -11.94 0.38 13.71
CA ASP A 54 -10.51 0.20 13.52
C ASP A 54 -10.03 -1.02 14.33
N ILE A 55 -9.94 -2.17 13.68
CA ILE A 55 -9.34 -3.37 14.28
C ILE A 55 -7.81 -3.30 14.04
N PRO A 56 -6.98 -3.29 15.09
CA PRO A 56 -5.53 -3.34 14.90
C PRO A 56 -5.13 -4.66 14.23
N ALA A 57 -4.13 -4.60 13.36
CA ALA A 57 -3.62 -5.79 12.69
C ALA A 57 -3.14 -6.83 13.72
N ALA A 58 -3.64 -8.06 13.61
CA ALA A 58 -3.23 -9.15 14.52
C ALA A 58 -1.76 -9.56 14.33
N ARG A 59 -1.20 -9.30 13.15
CA ARG A 59 0.23 -9.46 12.82
C ARG A 59 0.58 -8.62 11.59
N ALA A 60 1.86 -8.29 11.44
CA ALA A 60 2.43 -7.74 10.21
C ALA A 60 3.35 -8.78 9.56
N ILE A 61 3.28 -8.89 8.24
CA ILE A 61 4.24 -9.66 7.43
C ILE A 61 5.01 -8.63 6.62
N VAL A 62 6.33 -8.69 6.68
CA VAL A 62 7.23 -7.74 6.01
C VAL A 62 8.23 -8.54 5.19
N ASP A 63 8.37 -8.22 3.91
CA ASP A 63 9.48 -8.75 3.10
C ASP A 63 10.77 -8.05 3.53
N PRO A 64 11.78 -8.77 4.05
CA PRO A 64 13.00 -8.16 4.51
C PRO A 64 13.91 -7.70 3.35
N HIS A 65 13.64 -8.07 2.11
CA HIS A 65 14.51 -7.79 0.96
C HIS A 65 14.14 -6.49 0.26
N PRO A 66 15.13 -5.76 -0.28
CA PRO A 66 14.86 -4.55 -1.03
C PRO A 66 14.18 -4.85 -2.38
N ALA A 67 13.34 -3.92 -2.83
CA ALA A 67 12.81 -3.91 -4.20
C ALA A 67 13.28 -2.63 -4.89
N PHE A 68 14.32 -2.77 -5.72
CA PHE A 68 14.94 -1.62 -6.38
C PHE A 68 14.20 -1.23 -7.65
N VAL A 69 13.76 0.03 -7.71
CA VAL A 69 13.03 0.60 -8.87
C VAL A 69 13.79 1.74 -9.55
N GLY A 70 14.79 2.31 -8.87
CA GLY A 70 15.62 3.40 -9.37
C GLY A 70 17.09 3.18 -9.01
N VAL A 71 17.98 3.57 -9.92
CA VAL A 71 19.43 3.48 -9.74
C VAL A 71 20.11 4.72 -10.29
N ALA A 72 21.07 5.24 -9.55
CA ALA A 72 21.93 6.34 -9.96
C ALA A 72 23.39 5.99 -9.64
N VAL A 73 24.30 6.29 -10.58
CA VAL A 73 25.72 5.94 -10.48
C VAL A 73 26.55 7.21 -10.46
N ASP A 74 27.42 7.32 -9.46
CA ASP A 74 28.44 8.37 -9.39
C ASP A 74 29.82 7.73 -9.52
N PRO A 75 30.44 7.79 -10.72
CA PRO A 75 31.77 7.25 -10.94
C PRO A 75 32.89 8.12 -10.33
N VAL A 76 32.61 9.39 -10.00
CA VAL A 76 33.62 10.32 -9.44
C VAL A 76 33.83 10.03 -7.95
N ASN A 77 32.75 9.78 -7.21
CA ASN A 77 32.80 9.42 -5.79
C ASN A 77 32.72 7.90 -5.54
N ASP A 78 32.71 7.10 -6.61
CA ASP A 78 32.62 5.63 -6.64
C ASP A 78 31.46 5.04 -5.83
N ILE A 79 30.25 5.58 -6.02
CA ILE A 79 29.04 5.07 -5.38
C ILE A 79 27.93 4.73 -6.37
N VAL A 80 27.04 3.85 -5.92
CA VAL A 80 25.73 3.60 -6.54
C VAL A 80 24.66 3.90 -5.50
N VAL A 81 23.63 4.64 -5.87
CA VAL A 81 22.45 4.92 -5.05
C VAL A 81 21.26 4.21 -5.67
N MET A 82 20.44 3.56 -4.84
CA MET A 82 19.24 2.85 -5.29
C MET A 82 18.04 3.21 -4.41
N ALA A 83 16.88 3.32 -5.04
CA ALA A 83 15.60 3.47 -4.36
C ALA A 83 15.01 2.12 -4.04
N ASP A 84 14.76 1.85 -2.77
CA ASP A 84 14.10 0.65 -2.27
C ASP A 84 12.67 1.00 -1.85
N THR A 85 11.73 0.76 -2.78
CA THR A 85 10.32 1.05 -2.56
C THR A 85 9.70 0.12 -1.51
N ASN A 86 10.13 -1.15 -1.47
CA ASN A 86 9.56 -2.12 -0.52
C ASN A 86 9.84 -1.73 0.93
N ARG A 87 11.08 -1.32 1.25
CA ARG A 87 11.44 -0.93 2.61
C ARG A 87 11.34 0.58 2.89
N LYS A 88 10.84 1.36 1.93
CA LYS A 88 10.75 2.83 2.03
C LYS A 88 12.09 3.44 2.40
N SER A 89 13.12 3.10 1.63
CA SER A 89 14.48 3.55 1.90
C SER A 89 15.24 3.92 0.64
N VAL A 90 16.27 4.75 0.81
CA VAL A 90 17.30 4.96 -0.21
C VAL A 90 18.59 4.37 0.32
N VAL A 91 19.23 3.53 -0.49
CA VAL A 91 20.46 2.83 -0.11
C VAL A 91 21.60 3.25 -1.01
N SER A 92 22.82 3.22 -0.47
CA SER A 92 24.03 3.42 -1.25
C SER A 92 24.98 2.25 -1.09
N TYR A 93 25.77 1.99 -2.14
CA TYR A 93 26.79 0.96 -2.20
C TYR A 93 28.08 1.57 -2.78
N GLU A 94 29.22 0.94 -2.49
CA GLU A 94 30.41 1.14 -3.31
C GLU A 94 30.16 0.62 -4.73
N ARG A 95 30.59 1.38 -5.73
CA ARG A 95 30.41 0.99 -7.13
C ARG A 95 31.44 -0.07 -7.54
N SER A 96 32.68 0.04 -7.06
CA SER A 96 33.74 -0.91 -7.37
C SER A 96 33.99 -1.88 -6.21
N LEU A 97 33.36 -3.05 -6.28
CA LEU A 97 33.81 -4.21 -5.52
C LEU A 97 35.07 -4.75 -6.21
N GLY A 98 36.20 -4.82 -5.50
CA GLY A 98 37.47 -5.29 -6.08
C GLY A 98 37.33 -6.61 -6.85
N ALA A 99 38.19 -6.84 -7.85
CA ALA A 99 38.05 -7.89 -8.88
C ALA A 99 37.80 -9.33 -8.36
N ASN A 100 38.19 -9.62 -7.11
CA ASN A 100 38.01 -10.93 -6.47
C ASN A 100 36.62 -11.14 -5.85
N LYS A 101 35.72 -10.15 -5.91
CA LYS A 101 34.35 -10.19 -5.35
C LYS A 101 33.25 -10.22 -6.43
N SER A 102 33.61 -10.56 -7.66
CA SER A 102 32.65 -10.71 -8.75
C SER A 102 31.64 -11.82 -8.40
N GLY A 103 30.35 -11.48 -8.37
CA GLY A 103 29.27 -12.40 -7.99
C GLY A 103 28.87 -12.37 -6.51
N GLU A 104 29.52 -11.57 -5.67
CA GLU A 104 29.11 -11.35 -4.28
C GLU A 104 28.16 -10.15 -4.14
N THR A 105 27.20 -10.23 -3.21
CA THR A 105 26.37 -9.08 -2.83
C THR A 105 27.21 -8.07 -2.05
N SER A 106 27.29 -6.84 -2.55
CA SER A 106 27.95 -5.73 -1.85
C SER A 106 27.31 -5.48 -0.49
N GLN A 107 28.14 -5.15 0.51
CA GLN A 107 27.59 -4.59 1.75
C GLN A 107 27.05 -3.20 1.47
N MET A 108 25.86 -2.94 1.98
CA MET A 108 25.27 -1.61 1.93
C MET A 108 26.19 -0.63 2.67
N ARG A 109 26.56 0.45 1.98
CA ARG A 109 27.40 1.51 2.52
C ARG A 109 26.62 2.36 3.50
N ARG A 110 25.42 2.82 3.11
CA ARG A 110 24.49 3.60 3.94
C ARG A 110 23.04 3.32 3.56
N GLN A 111 22.15 3.52 4.51
CA GLN A 111 20.70 3.46 4.32
C GLN A 111 20.04 4.68 4.94
N ILE A 112 19.19 5.37 4.17
CA ILE A 112 18.30 6.42 4.65
C ILE A 112 16.91 5.79 4.80
N ILE A 113 16.44 5.68 6.04
CA ILE A 113 15.19 4.99 6.39
C ILE A 113 14.60 5.54 7.69
N GLY A 114 13.28 5.69 7.73
CA GLY A 114 12.54 6.14 8.90
C GLY A 114 11.60 7.31 8.62
N PRO A 115 10.77 7.68 9.60
CA PRO A 115 9.68 8.65 9.40
C PRO A 115 10.15 10.09 9.12
N GLU A 116 11.31 10.51 9.63
CA GLU A 116 11.83 11.86 9.40
C GLU A 116 12.49 12.02 8.02
N THR A 117 12.67 10.92 7.28
CA THR A 117 13.20 10.96 5.91
C THR A 117 12.17 11.48 4.90
N ASN A 118 10.88 11.49 5.25
CA ASN A 118 9.78 11.75 4.32
C ASN A 118 9.73 10.75 3.14
N ILE A 119 10.32 9.55 3.27
CA ILE A 119 10.18 8.50 2.26
C ILE A 119 8.85 7.76 2.48
N GLY A 120 7.90 7.95 1.57
CA GLY A 120 6.59 7.29 1.58
C GLY A 120 6.50 6.17 0.54
N PHE A 121 6.76 6.51 -0.72
CA PHE A 121 6.82 5.59 -1.86
C PHE A 121 7.92 6.09 -2.81
N VAL A 122 9.19 5.76 -2.51
CA VAL A 122 10.32 6.25 -3.30
C VAL A 122 10.37 5.56 -4.67
N ALA A 123 10.64 6.35 -5.71
CA ALA A 123 10.78 5.88 -7.09
C ALA A 123 12.17 6.23 -7.66
N GLY A 124 12.28 7.26 -8.49
CA GLY A 124 13.52 7.66 -9.13
C GLY A 124 14.54 8.26 -8.16
N VAL A 125 15.81 8.05 -8.48
CA VAL A 125 16.96 8.66 -7.78
C VAL A 125 17.91 9.30 -8.79
N ALA A 126 18.56 10.39 -8.38
CA ALA A 126 19.64 11.01 -9.11
C ALA A 126 20.75 11.46 -8.16
N VAL A 127 21.94 11.72 -8.70
CA VAL A 127 23.12 12.09 -7.92
C VAL A 127 23.80 13.30 -8.53
N ASP A 128 24.30 14.19 -7.67
CA ASP A 128 25.16 15.33 -7.99
C ASP A 128 26.57 15.08 -7.45
N PRO A 129 27.50 14.58 -8.27
CA PRO A 129 28.85 14.28 -7.83
C PRO A 129 29.62 15.50 -7.29
N ALA A 130 29.35 16.69 -7.83
CA ALA A 130 30.07 17.91 -7.48
C ALA A 130 29.64 18.45 -6.11
N ARG A 131 28.33 18.36 -5.79
CA ARG A 131 27.82 18.75 -4.47
C ARG A 131 27.79 17.60 -3.46
N ARG A 132 28.02 16.35 -3.90
CA ARG A 132 27.86 15.13 -3.09
C ARG A 132 26.44 15.04 -2.49
N GLU A 133 25.46 15.27 -3.35
CA GLU A 133 24.05 15.25 -3.00
C GLU A 133 23.32 14.19 -3.81
N LEU A 134 22.36 13.52 -3.19
CA LEU A 134 21.45 12.59 -3.85
C LEU A 134 20.03 13.13 -3.76
N TYR A 135 19.29 12.92 -4.84
CA TYR A 135 17.90 13.33 -5.03
C TYR A 135 17.05 12.07 -5.13
N ALA A 136 15.86 12.08 -4.55
CA ALA A 136 14.87 11.04 -4.76
C ALA A 136 13.46 11.66 -4.83
N VAL A 137 12.53 10.98 -5.49
CA VAL A 137 11.13 11.41 -5.57
C VAL A 137 10.21 10.36 -4.96
N ASN A 138 9.15 10.85 -4.31
CA ASN A 138 8.02 10.05 -3.89
C ASN A 138 6.93 10.08 -4.95
N ASN A 139 6.36 8.92 -5.21
CA ASN A 139 5.34 8.74 -6.23
C ASN A 139 3.91 8.95 -5.69
N ASP A 140 3.49 8.14 -4.71
CA ASP A 140 2.06 7.98 -4.36
C ASP A 140 1.61 8.62 -3.03
N ILE A 141 2.50 8.77 -2.04
CA ILE A 141 2.07 9.09 -0.65
C ILE A 141 2.43 10.51 -0.22
N GLU A 142 3.57 11.05 -0.65
CA GLU A 142 4.12 12.30 -0.12
C GLU A 142 4.15 13.43 -1.16
N ASP A 143 4.14 13.10 -2.46
CA ASP A 143 4.25 14.07 -3.56
C ASP A 143 5.45 15.03 -3.40
N THR A 144 6.58 14.48 -2.96
CA THR A 144 7.78 15.25 -2.66
C THR A 144 9.00 14.75 -3.42
N MET A 145 9.89 15.67 -3.74
CA MET A 145 11.29 15.41 -4.04
C MET A 145 12.13 15.76 -2.82
N MET A 146 12.97 14.82 -2.40
CA MET A 146 13.86 14.94 -1.26
C MET A 146 15.30 15.02 -1.74
N VAL A 147 16.12 15.77 -1.02
CA VAL A 147 17.56 15.86 -1.26
C VAL A 147 18.32 15.61 0.03
N TRP A 148 19.39 14.82 -0.05
CA TRP A 148 20.30 14.57 1.06
C TRP A 148 21.74 14.70 0.61
N SER A 149 22.65 14.89 1.57
CA SER A 149 24.07 14.62 1.38
C SER A 149 24.31 13.11 1.23
N TYR A 150 25.37 12.72 0.51
CA TYR A 150 25.86 11.34 0.46
C TYR A 150 26.22 10.75 1.83
N ASP A 151 26.41 11.58 2.85
CA ASP A 151 26.74 11.15 4.20
C ASP A 151 25.51 11.00 5.11
N ALA A 152 24.30 11.20 4.57
CA ALA A 152 23.06 10.94 5.28
C ALA A 152 22.85 9.44 5.54
N GLU A 153 22.36 9.11 6.74
CA GLU A 153 22.16 7.75 7.21
C GLU A 153 21.06 7.69 8.27
N GLY A 154 20.38 6.55 8.36
CA GLY A 154 19.28 6.32 9.30
C GLY A 154 18.10 7.23 9.00
N ASN A 155 17.48 7.73 10.07
CA ASN A 155 16.30 8.58 10.01
C ASN A 155 16.63 10.05 9.68
N ALA A 156 17.49 10.28 8.70
CA ALA A 156 18.00 11.60 8.36
C ALA A 156 16.94 12.47 7.65
N LYS A 157 16.70 13.67 8.16
CA LYS A 157 15.87 14.69 7.49
C LYS A 157 16.52 15.13 6.18
N PRO A 158 15.72 15.32 5.10
CA PRO A 158 16.24 15.87 3.86
C PRO A 158 16.72 17.31 4.06
N SER A 159 17.85 17.66 3.42
CA SER A 159 18.37 19.03 3.41
C SER A 159 17.48 19.97 2.59
N ARG A 160 16.78 19.41 1.60
CA ARG A 160 15.76 20.10 0.80
C ARG A 160 14.58 19.19 0.56
N LEU A 161 13.39 19.75 0.67
CA LEU A 161 12.13 19.10 0.41
C LEU A 161 11.33 20.00 -0.52
N LEU A 162 10.90 19.46 -1.66
CA LEU A 162 10.12 20.17 -2.68
C LEU A 162 8.84 19.39 -2.96
N ALA A 163 7.69 20.05 -2.93
CA ALA A 163 6.45 19.48 -3.43
C ALA A 163 6.51 19.38 -4.96
N VAL A 164 6.23 18.19 -5.48
CA VAL A 164 6.14 17.89 -6.91
C VAL A 164 4.71 17.42 -7.22
N PRO A 165 4.28 17.41 -8.49
CA PRO A 165 2.98 16.86 -8.83
C PRO A 165 2.87 15.39 -8.45
N HIS A 166 1.66 14.96 -8.09
CA HIS A 166 1.33 13.58 -7.77
C HIS A 166 1.75 12.61 -8.87
N GLN A 167 2.24 11.43 -8.46
CA GLN A 167 2.82 10.41 -9.33
C GLN A 167 4.11 10.87 -10.04
N ALA A 168 5.04 11.43 -9.27
CA ALA A 168 6.39 11.70 -9.73
C ALA A 168 7.22 10.40 -9.77
N TRP A 169 7.87 10.10 -10.89
CA TRP A 169 8.63 8.86 -11.07
C TRP A 169 10.13 9.08 -11.24
N GLY A 170 10.55 9.66 -12.37
CA GLY A 170 11.95 9.88 -12.68
C GLY A 170 12.44 11.25 -12.24
N VAL A 171 13.74 11.37 -11.93
CA VAL A 171 14.41 12.64 -11.65
C VAL A 171 15.75 12.69 -12.38
N ALA A 172 16.03 13.80 -13.05
CA ALA A 172 17.29 14.05 -13.73
C ALA A 172 17.82 15.45 -13.44
N LEU A 173 19.14 15.57 -13.35
CA LEU A 173 19.83 16.84 -13.09
C LEU A 173 20.44 17.40 -14.37
N SER A 174 20.35 18.71 -14.55
CA SER A 174 21.07 19.44 -15.60
C SER A 174 22.03 20.44 -14.95
N PRO A 175 23.29 20.06 -14.67
CA PRO A 175 24.26 20.95 -14.04
C PRO A 175 24.52 22.23 -14.85
N SER A 176 24.58 22.14 -16.18
CA SER A 176 24.85 23.27 -17.08
C SER A 176 23.75 24.32 -17.08
N ARG A 177 22.51 23.94 -16.77
CA ARG A 177 21.36 24.86 -16.68
C ARG A 177 20.96 25.18 -15.24
N ASN A 178 21.56 24.51 -14.26
CA ASN A 178 21.15 24.55 -12.87
C ASN A 178 19.65 24.22 -12.68
N GLU A 179 19.21 23.14 -13.32
CA GLU A 179 17.82 22.69 -13.37
C GLU A 179 17.68 21.24 -12.94
N ILE A 180 16.47 20.90 -12.52
CA ILE A 180 16.00 19.53 -12.25
C ILE A 180 14.80 19.27 -13.14
N ALA A 181 14.73 18.09 -13.73
CA ALA A 181 13.55 17.63 -14.45
C ALA A 181 12.97 16.41 -13.75
N VAL A 182 11.65 16.38 -13.59
CA VAL A 182 10.90 15.32 -12.93
C VAL A 182 9.84 14.81 -13.90
N SER A 183 9.76 13.50 -14.11
CA SER A 183 8.69 12.90 -14.90
C SER A 183 7.46 12.65 -14.03
N ILE A 184 6.28 12.97 -14.56
CA ILE A 184 5.00 12.88 -13.87
C ILE A 184 4.07 11.99 -14.69
N GLU A 185 3.71 10.84 -14.13
CA GLU A 185 2.84 9.82 -14.74
C GLU A 185 1.45 10.38 -15.00
N LEU A 186 0.79 10.87 -13.93
CA LEU A 186 -0.60 11.34 -13.98
C LEU A 186 -0.85 12.41 -15.05
N GLN A 187 0.16 13.26 -15.29
CA GLN A 187 0.05 14.40 -16.19
C GLN A 187 0.63 14.12 -17.58
N SER A 188 1.21 12.94 -17.81
CA SER A 188 1.96 12.61 -19.02
C SER A 188 2.96 13.72 -19.37
N ALA A 189 3.74 14.15 -18.37
CA ALA A 189 4.51 15.39 -18.45
C ALA A 189 5.92 15.26 -17.86
N ILE A 190 6.82 16.11 -18.35
CA ILE A 190 8.07 16.45 -17.66
C ILE A 190 7.93 17.85 -17.07
N VAL A 191 8.22 17.98 -15.79
CA VAL A 191 8.16 19.23 -15.04
C VAL A 191 9.56 19.65 -14.64
N ILE A 192 9.91 20.90 -14.91
CA ILE A 192 11.27 21.40 -14.74
C ILE A 192 11.29 22.47 -13.66
N TYR A 193 12.21 22.34 -12.71
CA TYR A 193 12.46 23.25 -11.60
C TYR A 193 13.87 23.83 -11.66
N ARG A 194 14.12 24.91 -10.93
CA ARG A 194 15.50 25.31 -10.62
C ARG A 194 16.10 24.32 -9.62
N ARG A 195 17.42 24.14 -9.65
CA ARG A 195 18.09 23.11 -8.83
C ARG A 195 17.89 23.27 -7.31
N GLU A 196 17.76 24.50 -6.86
CA GLU A 196 17.72 24.86 -5.43
C GLU A 196 16.29 25.15 -4.93
N THR A 197 15.28 24.81 -5.73
CA THR A 197 13.85 25.01 -5.40
C THR A 197 13.43 24.17 -4.20
N ILE A 198 12.69 24.79 -3.27
CA ILE A 198 12.18 24.14 -2.05
C ILE A 198 10.69 24.44 -1.80
N GLY A 199 10.08 23.68 -0.91
CA GLY A 199 8.71 23.90 -0.43
C GLY A 199 7.69 23.82 -1.57
N LEU A 200 6.94 24.90 -1.77
CA LEU A 200 5.87 25.00 -2.78
C LEU A 200 6.26 25.89 -3.97
N GLU A 201 7.56 26.14 -4.18
CA GLU A 201 8.01 26.94 -5.31
C GLU A 201 7.60 26.30 -6.65
N THR A 202 7.09 27.14 -7.56
CA THR A 202 6.54 26.68 -8.83
C THR A 202 7.62 26.24 -9.82
N PRO A 203 7.33 25.27 -10.71
CA PRO A 203 8.23 24.91 -11.79
C PRO A 203 8.42 26.04 -12.80
N ILE A 204 9.55 26.01 -13.50
CA ILE A 204 9.90 26.98 -14.53
C ILE A 204 9.42 26.56 -15.93
N ARG A 205 9.19 25.25 -16.17
CA ARG A 205 8.68 24.75 -17.46
C ARG A 205 7.88 23.45 -17.28
N TYR A 206 6.96 23.23 -18.22
CA TYR A 206 6.25 21.97 -18.44
C TYR A 206 6.48 21.51 -19.89
N LEU A 207 6.81 20.24 -20.08
CA LEU A 207 6.76 19.57 -21.38
C LEU A 207 5.59 18.59 -21.32
N ARG A 208 4.53 18.83 -22.10
CA ARG A 208 3.31 18.02 -22.09
C ARG A 208 2.52 18.16 -23.39
N GLY A 209 1.58 17.25 -23.60
CA GLY A 209 0.61 17.29 -24.70
C GLY A 209 0.90 16.27 -25.80
N ALA A 210 -0.09 16.06 -26.70
CA ALA A 210 -0.10 14.94 -27.63
C ALA A 210 1.14 14.84 -28.54
N GLN A 211 1.76 15.97 -28.89
CA GLN A 211 2.97 15.99 -29.73
C GLN A 211 4.21 15.42 -29.03
N THR A 212 4.20 15.31 -27.71
CA THR A 212 5.31 14.70 -26.94
C THR A 212 5.33 13.18 -27.04
N GLY A 213 4.20 12.54 -27.38
CA GLY A 213 4.05 11.09 -27.36
C GLY A 213 4.13 10.46 -25.96
N MET A 214 4.20 11.26 -24.89
CA MET A 214 4.22 10.75 -23.52
C MET A 214 2.83 10.30 -23.10
N ALA A 215 2.77 9.14 -22.44
CA ALA A 215 1.58 8.63 -21.78
C ALA A 215 1.86 8.46 -20.28
N ASP A 216 2.83 7.61 -19.96
CA ASP A 216 3.19 7.25 -18.58
C ASP A 216 4.71 7.37 -18.38
N PRO A 217 5.26 8.60 -18.35
CA PRO A 217 6.71 8.78 -18.41
C PRO A 217 7.38 8.42 -17.07
N HIS A 218 8.11 7.30 -17.07
CA HIS A 218 8.92 6.88 -15.93
C HIS A 218 10.38 7.33 -16.05
N GLY A 219 10.99 7.14 -17.23
CA GLY A 219 12.40 7.48 -17.48
C GLY A 219 12.60 8.91 -17.98
N ILE A 220 13.67 9.55 -17.51
CA ILE A 220 14.11 10.89 -17.94
C ILE A 220 15.63 11.02 -17.95
#